data_AF-A0A7R9Q0P3-F1
#
_entry.id   AF-A0A7R9Q0P3-F1
#
_cell.length_a   1.000
_cell.length_b   1.000
_cell.length_c   1.000
_cell.angle_alpha   90.00
_cell.angle_beta   90.00
_cell.angle_gamma   90.00
#
_symmetry.space_group_name_H-M   'P 1'
#
loop_
_entity.id
_entity.type
_entity.pdbx_description
1 polymer ?
#
loop_
_entity_poly.entity_id
_entity_poly.type
_entity_poly.pdbx_seq_one_letter_code
_entity_poly.pdbx_strand_id
1 'polypeptide(L)'
;MLLCWSEGQGSSIHDHSDAHCFMKMLTGSLHEIRFEWPEKKSSADGLNNNKEDKTEEMKVLDENVMKTNAVAYINDEIGLHRVENRSHTYPAVSLHLYIPPYSKCQTFDERTGHRNEAKVTFYSKYGSRTPFKGSKEISK
;
A
#
# COMPACT_ATOMS: atom_id res chain seq x y z
N MET A 1 -1.19 -6.94 12.43
CA MET A 1 0.27 -6.66 12.54
C MET A 1 0.48 -5.23 12.98
N LEU A 2 1.64 -4.91 13.56
CA LEU A 2 2.04 -3.53 13.85
C LEU A 2 2.94 -3.03 12.73
N LEU A 3 2.70 -1.81 12.25
CA LEU A 3 3.61 -1.08 11.38
C LEU A 3 4.23 0.06 12.17
N CYS A 4 5.55 0.19 12.06
CA CYS A 4 6.33 1.25 12.68
C CYS A 4 6.87 2.15 11.57
N TRP A 5 6.58 3.44 11.67
CA TRP A 5 6.87 4.44 10.66
C TRP A 5 7.88 5.42 11.22
N SER A 6 9.08 5.42 10.65
CA SER A 6 10.10 6.43 10.99
C SER A 6 9.70 7.80 10.45
N GLU A 7 10.44 8.83 10.82
CA GLU A 7 10.22 10.20 10.35
C GLU A 7 10.27 10.27 8.80
N GLY A 8 9.26 10.89 8.20
CA GLY A 8 9.13 11.03 6.75
C GLY A 8 8.85 9.75 5.96
N GLN A 9 8.68 8.61 6.62
CA GLN A 9 8.45 7.33 5.93
C GLN A 9 7.04 7.24 5.36
N GLY A 10 6.90 6.72 4.14
CA GLY A 10 5.61 6.42 3.51
C GLY A 10 5.59 5.08 2.79
N SER A 11 4.40 4.58 2.53
CA SER A 11 4.18 3.42 1.66
C SER A 11 4.16 3.84 0.19
N SER A 12 4.22 2.86 -0.72
CA SER A 12 3.75 3.05 -2.08
C SER A 12 2.22 3.25 -2.09
N ILE A 13 1.68 3.70 -3.23
CA ILE A 13 0.24 3.53 -3.52
C ILE A 13 0.01 2.02 -3.70
N HIS A 14 -0.95 1.43 -3.01
CA HIS A 14 -1.17 -0.03 -3.06
C HIS A 14 -2.62 -0.45 -2.85
N ASP A 15 -2.91 -1.68 -3.26
CA ASP A 15 -4.16 -2.40 -3.03
C ASP A 15 -4.10 -3.31 -1.79
N HIS A 16 -5.22 -4.00 -1.54
CA HIS A 16 -5.39 -4.92 -0.41
C HIS A 16 -5.68 -6.37 -0.82
N SER A 17 -5.58 -6.70 -2.11
CA SER A 17 -5.75 -8.07 -2.63
C SER A 17 -7.05 -8.74 -2.17
N ASP A 18 -8.16 -8.04 -2.38
CA ASP A 18 -9.52 -8.40 -2.00
C ASP A 18 -9.73 -8.61 -0.49
N ALA A 19 -8.82 -8.11 0.34
CA ALA A 19 -8.95 -8.15 1.80
C ALA A 19 -9.49 -6.86 2.40
N HIS A 20 -10.19 -7.00 3.53
CA HIS A 20 -10.52 -5.89 4.41
C HIS A 20 -9.27 -5.43 5.15
N CYS A 21 -9.03 -4.12 5.19
CA CYS A 21 -7.98 -3.50 5.99
C CYS A 21 -8.57 -2.57 7.04
N PHE A 22 -8.22 -2.81 8.30
CA PHE A 22 -8.46 -1.86 9.39
C PHE A 22 -7.14 -1.35 9.92
N MET A 23 -7.04 -0.03 10.12
CA MET A 23 -5.85 0.63 10.65
C MET A 23 -6.23 1.42 11.89
N LYS A 24 -5.63 1.10 13.04
CA LYS A 24 -5.78 1.88 14.28
C LYS A 24 -4.47 2.56 14.63
N MET A 25 -4.50 3.88 14.82
CA MET A 25 -3.35 4.62 15.30
C MET A 25 -3.08 4.33 16.78
N LEU A 26 -1.83 3.97 17.10
CA LEU A 26 -1.37 3.73 18.47
C LEU A 26 -0.51 4.87 19.01
N THR A 27 0.34 5.46 18.17
CA THR A 27 1.21 6.59 18.53
C THR A 27 1.49 7.45 17.31
N GLY A 28 1.62 8.76 17.51
CA GLY A 28 1.86 9.72 16.44
C GLY A 28 0.61 9.97 15.58
N SER A 29 0.82 10.28 14.32
CA SER A 29 -0.21 10.50 13.30
C SER A 29 0.25 10.01 11.94
N LEU A 30 -0.69 9.53 11.12
CA LEU A 30 -0.43 9.17 9.73
C LEU A 30 -1.38 9.93 8.79
N HIS A 31 -0.88 10.33 7.63
CA HIS A 31 -1.67 10.81 6.50
C HIS A 31 -2.05 9.62 5.62
N GLU A 32 -3.34 9.45 5.37
CA GLU A 32 -3.86 8.55 4.33
C GLU A 32 -4.27 9.40 3.13
N ILE A 33 -3.82 9.01 1.95
CA ILE A 33 -4.21 9.59 0.65
C ILE A 33 -4.86 8.47 -0.13
N ARG A 34 -6.12 8.63 -0.53
CA ARG A 34 -6.85 7.63 -1.31
C ARG A 34 -6.84 7.98 -2.78
N PHE A 35 -6.75 6.96 -3.62
CA PHE A 35 -6.67 7.10 -5.06
C PHE A 35 -7.73 6.24 -5.75
N GLU A 36 -8.21 6.74 -6.89
CA GLU A 36 -9.03 5.96 -7.79
C GLU A 36 -8.18 4.86 -8.46
N TRP A 37 -8.82 3.76 -8.84
CA TRP A 37 -8.17 2.76 -9.68
C TRP A 37 -7.83 3.33 -11.06
N PRO A 38 -6.65 3.02 -11.64
CA PRO A 38 -6.32 3.49 -12.97
C PRO A 38 -7.27 2.88 -14.01
N GLU A 39 -7.86 3.71 -14.86
CA GLU A 39 -8.76 3.28 -15.92
C GLU A 39 -8.03 2.37 -16.93
N LYS A 40 -8.54 1.16 -17.16
CA LYS A 40 -8.13 0.36 -18.32
C LYS A 40 -8.87 0.90 -19.54
N LYS A 41 -8.24 1.78 -20.33
CA LYS A 41 -8.78 2.12 -21.65
C LYS A 41 -8.65 0.90 -22.56
N SER A 42 -9.71 0.10 -22.64
CA SER A 42 -9.89 -0.85 -23.72
C SER A 42 -9.95 -0.06 -25.02
N SER A 43 -8.96 -0.24 -25.87
CA SER A 43 -8.99 0.18 -27.26
C SER A 43 -10.26 -0.40 -27.92
N ALA A 44 -11.32 0.41 -28.00
CA ALA A 44 -12.57 0.05 -28.66
C ALA A 44 -12.42 -0.04 -30.19
N ASP A 45 -11.26 0.32 -30.74
CA ASP A 45 -10.92 0.10 -32.15
C ASP A 45 -9.84 -0.98 -32.27
N GLY A 46 -10.27 -2.15 -32.73
CA GLY A 46 -9.47 -3.36 -32.91
C GLY A 46 -8.45 -3.28 -34.04
N LEU A 47 -7.56 -2.28 -34.05
CA LEU A 47 -6.48 -2.22 -35.03
C LEU A 47 -5.26 -1.42 -34.54
N ASN A 48 -4.53 -1.93 -33.55
CA ASN A 48 -3.07 -1.76 -33.46
C ASN A 48 -2.49 -2.61 -32.32
N ASN A 49 -1.62 -3.57 -32.67
CA ASN A 49 -0.92 -4.45 -31.74
C ASN A 49 0.29 -3.79 -31.04
N ASN A 50 0.31 -2.45 -30.95
CA ASN A 50 1.31 -1.69 -30.21
C ASN A 50 0.60 -0.96 -29.06
N LYS A 51 0.13 -1.72 -28.07
CA LYS A 51 -0.42 -1.17 -26.83
C LYS A 51 0.73 -0.66 -25.96
N GLU A 52 1.17 0.57 -26.20
CA GLU A 52 1.63 1.38 -25.09
C GLU A 52 0.40 1.59 -24.21
N ASP A 53 0.37 0.94 -23.04
CA ASP A 53 -0.58 1.26 -21.97
C ASP A 53 -0.51 2.78 -21.81
N LYS A 54 -1.59 3.49 -22.18
CA LYS A 54 -1.67 4.92 -21.89
C LYS A 54 -1.74 5.05 -20.38
N THR A 55 -0.58 5.32 -19.81
CA THR A 55 -0.37 5.59 -18.40
C THR A 55 -0.90 6.98 -18.09
N GLU A 56 -1.89 7.07 -17.21
CA GLU A 56 -2.41 8.34 -16.71
C GLU A 56 -2.02 8.51 -15.24
N GLU A 57 -1.88 9.75 -14.81
CA GLU A 57 -1.59 10.09 -13.42
C GLU A 57 -2.74 9.62 -12.51
N MET A 58 -2.37 9.04 -11.37
CA MET A 58 -3.30 8.53 -10.38
C MET A 58 -4.13 9.68 -9.80
N LYS A 59 -5.46 9.55 -9.84
CA LYS A 59 -6.37 10.58 -9.33
C LYS A 59 -6.57 10.42 -7.83
N VAL A 60 -6.30 11.47 -7.06
CA VAL A 60 -6.60 11.52 -5.62
C VAL A 60 -8.11 11.65 -5.42
N LEU A 61 -8.67 10.80 -4.57
CA LEU A 61 -10.07 10.84 -4.14
C LEU A 61 -10.23 11.73 -2.91
N ASP A 62 -9.42 11.48 -1.87
CA ASP A 62 -9.42 12.24 -0.63
C ASP A 62 -8.08 12.12 0.11
N GLU A 63 -7.91 12.97 1.14
CA GLU A 63 -6.82 12.90 2.10
C GLU A 63 -7.38 13.01 3.52
N ASN A 64 -6.83 12.24 4.45
CA ASN A 64 -7.22 12.26 5.85
C ASN A 64 -6.03 12.12 6.79
N VAL A 65 -6.13 12.73 7.98
CA VAL A 65 -5.11 12.65 9.03
C VAL A 65 -5.62 11.83 10.20
N MET A 66 -5.06 10.65 10.37
CA MET A 66 -5.36 9.77 11.49
C MET A 66 -4.49 10.14 12.69
N LYS A 67 -5.11 10.70 13.74
CA LYS A 67 -4.46 10.95 15.03
C LYS A 67 -4.49 9.71 15.91
N THR A 68 -3.71 9.71 16.99
CA THR A 68 -3.69 8.63 17.99
C THR A 68 -5.13 8.23 18.39
N ASN A 69 -5.35 6.91 18.46
CA ASN A 69 -6.63 6.24 18.67
C ASN A 69 -7.66 6.25 17.53
N ALA A 70 -7.48 7.06 16.48
CA ALA A 70 -8.32 7.00 15.30
C ALA A 70 -8.27 5.62 14.64
N VAL A 71 -9.37 5.23 14.00
CA VAL A 71 -9.50 4.00 13.22
C VAL A 71 -9.92 4.36 11.81
N ALA A 72 -9.23 3.82 10.81
CA ALA A 72 -9.61 3.89 9.41
C ALA A 72 -9.89 2.48 8.87
N TYR A 73 -10.68 2.45 7.80
CA TYR A 73 -11.04 1.25 7.06
C TYR A 73 -10.89 1.51 5.57
N ILE A 74 -10.38 0.51 4.87
CA ILE A 74 -10.30 0.47 3.41
C ILE A 74 -10.38 -0.98 2.91
N ASN A 75 -10.93 -1.15 1.71
CA ASN A 75 -10.84 -2.34 0.88
C ASN A 75 -10.74 -1.90 -0.59
N ASP A 76 -10.56 -2.86 -1.50
CA ASP A 76 -10.34 -2.56 -2.93
C ASP A 76 -11.55 -1.91 -3.62
N GLU A 77 -12.77 -2.05 -3.07
CA GLU A 77 -13.97 -1.35 -3.56
C GLU A 77 -13.97 0.15 -3.22
N ILE A 78 -13.35 0.55 -2.10
CA ILE A 78 -13.21 1.95 -1.72
C ILE A 78 -12.14 2.64 -2.56
N GLY A 79 -11.03 1.95 -2.83
CA GLY A 79 -9.95 2.45 -3.66
C GLY A 79 -8.57 1.99 -3.21
N LEU A 80 -7.56 2.63 -3.78
CA LEU A 80 -6.15 2.43 -3.44
C LEU A 80 -5.72 3.47 -2.40
N HIS A 81 -4.62 3.24 -1.68
CA HIS A 81 -4.11 4.29 -0.80
C HIS A 81 -2.58 4.33 -0.66
N ARG A 82 -2.10 5.49 -0.21
CA ARG A 82 -0.76 5.71 0.33
C ARG A 82 -0.87 6.17 1.78
N VAL A 83 -0.04 5.62 2.65
CA VAL A 83 0.00 5.97 4.07
C VAL A 83 1.37 6.51 4.43
N GLU A 84 1.41 7.68 5.07
CA GLU A 84 2.65 8.44 5.30
C GLU A 84 2.75 8.95 6.74
N ASN A 85 3.93 8.82 7.33
CA ASN A 85 4.34 9.63 8.46
C ASN A 85 5.00 10.92 7.96
N ARG A 86 4.21 11.98 7.79
CA ARG A 86 4.71 13.32 7.40
C ARG A 86 5.45 14.06 8.54
N SER A 87 5.57 13.47 9.72
CA SER A 87 6.38 14.04 10.80
C SER A 87 7.86 13.89 10.49
N HIS A 88 8.63 14.97 10.67
CA HIS A 88 10.09 14.97 10.53
C HIS A 88 10.82 14.81 11.87
N THR A 89 10.10 14.71 12.98
CA THR A 89 10.68 14.73 14.33
C THR A 89 10.15 13.64 15.27
N TYR A 90 9.09 12.93 14.87
CA TYR A 90 8.46 11.90 15.69
C TYR A 90 8.03 10.69 14.85
N PRO A 91 8.28 9.46 15.33
CA PRO A 91 7.78 8.25 14.69
C PRO A 91 6.28 8.07 14.92
N ALA A 92 5.68 7.18 14.12
CA ALA A 92 4.29 6.76 14.28
C ALA A 92 4.19 5.22 14.34
N VAL A 93 3.16 4.72 15.02
CA VAL A 93 2.86 3.28 15.08
C VAL A 93 1.38 3.06 14.85
N SER A 94 1.07 2.13 13.96
CA SER A 94 -0.31 1.72 13.62
C SER A 94 -0.50 0.22 13.78
N LEU A 95 -1.69 -0.18 14.21
CA LEU A 95 -2.16 -1.56 14.25
C LEU A 95 -3.02 -1.85 13.03
N HIS A 96 -2.61 -2.82 12.23
CA HIS A 96 -3.30 -3.24 11.02
C HIS A 96 -3.94 -4.63 11.20
N LEU A 97 -5.20 -4.78 10.80
CA LEU A 97 -5.91 -6.06 10.72
C LEU A 97 -6.31 -6.30 9.26
N TYR A 98 -5.90 -7.44 8.69
CA TYR A 98 -6.23 -7.83 7.33
C TYR A 98 -7.06 -9.12 7.33
N ILE A 99 -8.20 -9.11 6.62
CA ILE A 99 -9.13 -10.25 6.56
C ILE A 99 -9.65 -10.42 5.12
N PRO A 100 -9.38 -11.55 4.43
CA PRO A 100 -8.41 -12.59 4.80
C PRO A 100 -6.96 -12.09 4.79
N PRO A 101 -6.01 -12.82 5.39
CA PRO A 101 -4.60 -12.49 5.28
C PRO A 101 -4.06 -12.74 3.86
N TYR A 102 -3.16 -11.88 3.39
CA TYR A 102 -2.47 -12.02 2.10
C TYR A 102 -0.95 -11.88 2.27
N SER A 103 -0.18 -12.22 1.22
CA SER A 103 1.29 -12.12 1.21
C SER A 103 1.87 -11.35 0.02
N LYS A 104 0.99 -10.87 -0.87
CA LYS A 104 1.31 -10.09 -2.05
C LYS A 104 0.25 -9.00 -2.19
N CYS A 105 0.62 -7.87 -2.75
CA CYS A 105 -0.28 -6.79 -3.16
C CYS A 105 0.25 -6.17 -4.46
N GLN A 106 -0.57 -5.35 -5.11
CA GLN A 106 -0.13 -4.48 -6.19
C GLN A 106 0.30 -3.14 -5.64
N THR A 107 1.40 -2.60 -6.18
CA THR A 107 1.86 -1.24 -5.95
C THR A 107 1.76 -0.45 -7.24
N PHE A 108 1.47 0.84 -7.14
CA PHE A 108 1.18 1.70 -8.29
C PHE A 108 2.15 2.88 -8.32
N ASP A 109 2.66 3.17 -9.52
CA ASP A 109 3.37 4.42 -9.79
C ASP A 109 2.37 5.56 -9.93
N GLU A 110 2.55 6.63 -9.16
CA GLU A 110 1.60 7.74 -9.09
C GLU A 110 1.45 8.50 -10.41
N ARG A 111 2.54 8.64 -11.18
CA ARG A 111 2.55 9.43 -12.41
C ARG A 111 1.93 8.66 -13.59
N THR A 112 1.99 7.34 -13.53
CA THR A 112 1.67 6.49 -14.68
C THR A 112 0.54 5.50 -14.44
N GLY A 113 0.17 5.25 -13.18
CA GLY A 113 -0.76 4.19 -12.80
C GLY A 113 -0.24 2.78 -13.10
N HIS A 114 1.01 2.65 -13.54
CA HIS A 114 1.61 1.35 -13.82
C HIS A 114 1.72 0.55 -12.52
N ARG A 115 1.29 -0.71 -12.55
CA ARG A 115 1.26 -1.58 -11.37
C ARG A 115 2.37 -2.62 -11.38
N ASN A 116 2.90 -2.91 -10.20
CA ASN A 116 3.86 -3.98 -9.96
C ASN A 116 3.41 -4.84 -8.78
N GLU A 117 3.54 -6.16 -8.91
CA GLU A 117 3.31 -7.07 -7.79
C GLU A 117 4.46 -6.95 -6.77
N ALA A 118 4.10 -6.72 -5.50
CA ALA A 118 5.04 -6.66 -4.38
C ALA A 118 4.76 -7.79 -3.39
N LYS A 119 5.80 -8.49 -2.96
CA LYS A 119 5.72 -9.46 -1.86
C LYS A 119 5.84 -8.75 -0.53
N VAL A 120 4.82 -8.88 0.32
CA VAL A 120 4.85 -8.32 1.67
C VAL A 120 5.69 -9.24 2.57
N THR A 121 6.60 -8.64 3.33
CA THR A 121 7.46 -9.37 4.26
C THR A 121 7.29 -8.85 5.67
N PHE A 122 7.47 -9.74 6.65
CA PHE A 122 7.47 -9.34 8.05
C PHE A 122 8.90 -8.97 8.47
N TYR A 123 9.04 -7.83 9.13
CA TYR A 123 10.29 -7.47 9.83
C TYR A 123 10.50 -8.38 11.05
N SER A 124 9.43 -8.66 11.79
CA SER A 124 9.45 -9.57 12.94
C SER A 124 8.14 -10.33 13.04
N LYS A 125 8.17 -11.48 13.70
CA LYS A 125 6.97 -12.24 14.06
C LYS A 125 7.02 -12.54 15.56
N TYR A 126 5.94 -12.20 16.27
CA TYR A 126 5.78 -12.48 17.70
C TYR A 126 6.94 -11.96 18.57
N GLY A 127 7.45 -10.77 18.25
CA GLY A 127 8.57 -10.13 18.98
C GLY A 127 9.98 -10.57 18.54
N SER A 128 10.09 -11.58 17.67
CA SER A 128 11.39 -12.08 17.17
C SER A 128 11.66 -11.58 15.75
N ARG A 129 12.87 -11.04 15.52
CA ARG A 129 13.32 -10.59 14.19
C ARG A 129 13.30 -11.76 13.20
N THR A 130 12.79 -11.53 12.00
CA THR A 130 12.87 -12.47 10.88
C THR A 130 13.97 -12.02 9.91
N PRO A 131 15.14 -12.70 9.89
CA PRO A 131 16.23 -12.34 9.00
C PRO A 131 15.81 -12.44 7.53
N PHE A 132 16.28 -11.51 6.72
CA PHE A 132 16.14 -11.63 5.26
C PHE A 132 16.98 -12.81 4.78
N LYS A 133 16.33 -13.82 4.19
CA LYS A 133 17.02 -14.88 3.46
C LYS A 133 16.96 -14.52 1.98
N GLY A 134 18.09 -14.12 1.41
CA GLY A 134 18.21 -13.90 -0.03
C GLY A 134 17.88 -15.18 -0.81
N SER A 135 17.48 -15.04 -2.06
CA SER A 135 17.08 -16.11 -2.99
C SER A 135 18.21 -17.07 -3.42
N LYS A 136 19.27 -17.24 -2.63
CA LYS A 136 20.46 -18.06 -2.96
C LYS A 136 20.56 -19.40 -2.24
N GLU A 137 19.55 -19.86 -1.50
CA GLU A 137 19.60 -21.16 -0.80
C GLU A 137 18.48 -22.12 -1.21
N ILE A 138 18.37 -22.41 -2.51
CA ILE A 138 17.70 -23.64 -2.99
C ILE A 138 18.61 -24.32 -4.02
N SER A 139 19.71 -24.91 -3.55
CA SER A 139 20.41 -25.99 -4.24
C SER A 139 21.36 -26.70 -3.28
N LYS A 140 20.84 -27.68 -2.53
CA LYS A 140 21.58 -28.87 -2.11
C LYS A 140 20.60 -30.02 -1.98
#